data_AF-A0A955VTI2-F1
#
_entry.id   AF-A0A955VTI2-F1
#
_cell.length_a   1.000
_cell.length_b   1.000
_cell.length_c   1.000
_cell.angle_alpha   90.00
_cell.angle_beta   90.00
_cell.angle_gamma   90.00
#
_symmetry.space_group_name_H-M   'P 1'
#
loop_
_entity.id
_entity.type
_entity.pdbx_description
1 polymer ?
#
loop_
_entity_poly.entity_id
_entity_poly.type
_entity_poly.pdbx_seq_one_letter_code
_entity_poly.pdbx_strand_id
1 'polypeptide(L)' 'MNEGPETAPSKRLARLAPGYDKVTHGQLALAAMGLAAIRARCPHFSGWIADLEGIAGP' A
#
# COMPACT_ATOMS: atom_id res chain seq x y z
N MET A 1 7.69 -11.85 10.40
CA MET A 1 6.82 -12.41 9.33
C MET A 1 6.83 -11.59 8.04
N ASN A 2 6.95 -10.26 8.06
CA ASN A 2 6.86 -9.44 6.83
C ASN A 2 8.21 -9.00 6.23
N GLU A 3 9.33 -9.33 6.86
CA GLU A 3 10.65 -8.78 6.50
C GLU A 3 11.67 -9.86 6.10
N GLY A 4 11.29 -11.14 6.12
CA GLY A 4 12.19 -12.21 5.74
C GLY A 4 12.32 -12.36 4.21
N PRO A 5 13.46 -12.86 3.71
CA PRO A 5 13.73 -13.02 2.28
C PRO A 5 12.67 -13.88 1.56
N GLU A 6 12.03 -14.80 2.27
CA GLU A 6 10.98 -15.69 1.75
C GLU A 6 9.57 -15.38 2.27
N THR A 7 9.45 -14.52 3.28
CA THR A 7 8.19 -14.24 4.01
C THR A 7 7.64 -12.83 3.74
N ALA A 8 8.45 -11.96 3.12
CA ALA A 8 7.99 -10.65 2.68
C ALA A 8 6.72 -10.74 1.83
N PRO A 9 5.77 -9.81 1.97
CA PRO A 9 4.53 -9.80 1.19
C PRO A 9 4.79 -9.85 -0.34
N SER A 10 5.78 -9.11 -0.82
CA SER A 10 6.15 -9.10 -2.24
C SER A 10 6.65 -10.46 -2.75
N LYS A 11 7.31 -11.25 -1.90
CA LYS A 11 7.80 -12.60 -2.22
C LYS A 11 6.65 -13.61 -2.26
N ARG A 12 5.67 -13.45 -1.37
CA ARG A 12 4.41 -14.21 -1.43
C ARG A 12 3.64 -13.92 -2.72
N LEU A 13 3.49 -12.66 -3.10
CA LEU A 13 2.80 -12.26 -4.33
C LEU A 13 3.50 -12.78 -5.58
N ALA A 14 4.83 -12.70 -5.64
CA ALA A 14 5.61 -13.23 -6.77
C ALA A 14 5.42 -14.76 -6.97
N ARG A 15 5.19 -15.53 -5.90
CA ARG A 15 4.88 -16.97 -6.00
C ARG A 15 3.46 -17.24 -6.48
N LEU A 16 2.50 -16.38 -6.13
CA LEU A 16 1.07 -16.57 -6.40
C LEU A 16 0.64 -16.04 -7.77
N ALA A 17 1.30 -14.99 -8.27
CA ALA A 17 0.94 -14.31 -9.51
C ALA A 17 2.16 -14.28 -10.45
N PRO A 18 2.23 -15.19 -11.44
CA PRO A 18 3.24 -15.13 -12.49
C PRO A 18 3.22 -13.76 -13.19
N GLY A 19 4.38 -13.15 -13.33
CA GLY A 19 4.51 -11.80 -13.91
C GLY A 19 4.31 -10.66 -12.91
N TYR A 20 4.11 -10.93 -11.62
CA TYR A 20 4.03 -9.88 -10.61
C TYR A 20 5.32 -9.04 -10.55
N ASP A 21 5.20 -7.80 -10.99
CA ASP A 21 6.18 -6.74 -10.74
C ASP A 21 5.79 -5.90 -9.52
N LYS A 22 6.68 -5.83 -8.52
CA LYS A 22 6.42 -5.17 -7.24
C LYS A 22 6.37 -3.64 -7.33
N VAL A 23 6.95 -3.06 -8.39
CA VAL A 23 7.05 -1.61 -8.55
C VAL A 23 5.76 -1.11 -9.18
N THR A 24 5.46 -1.62 -10.37
CA THR A 24 4.36 -1.16 -11.22
C THR A 24 2.99 -1.63 -10.70
N HIS A 25 2.82 -2.90 -10.34
CA HIS A 25 1.50 -3.37 -9.91
C HIS A 25 1.03 -2.72 -8.61
N GLY A 26 1.96 -2.42 -7.69
CA GLY A 26 1.63 -1.67 -6.48
C GLY A 26 1.11 -0.26 -6.81
N GLN A 27 1.80 0.46 -7.69
CA GLN A 27 1.40 1.80 -8.11
C GLN A 27 0.08 1.79 -8.87
N LEU A 28 -0.10 0.87 -9.82
CA LEU A 28 -1.33 0.74 -10.60
C LEU A 28 -2.53 0.40 -9.73
N ALA A 29 -2.37 -0.51 -8.75
CA ALA A 29 -3.43 -0.84 -7.82
C ALA A 29 -3.86 0.37 -6.97
N LEU A 30 -2.89 1.14 -6.45
CA LEU A 30 -3.18 2.35 -5.68
C LEU A 30 -3.86 3.42 -6.54
N ALA A 31 -3.39 3.63 -7.77
CA ALA A 31 -3.98 4.57 -8.71
C ALA A 31 -5.43 4.18 -9.08
N ALA A 32 -5.69 2.89 -9.29
CA ALA A 32 -7.01 2.38 -9.62
C ALA A 32 -8.01 2.49 -8.45
N MET A 33 -7.55 2.28 -7.21
CA MET A 33 -8.41 2.40 -6.01
C MET A 33 -8.68 3.87 -5.65
N GLY A 34 -7.68 4.74 -5.78
CA GLY A 34 -7.76 6.12 -5.35
C GLY A 34 -7.70 6.32 -3.82
N LEU A 35 -7.29 7.52 -3.41
CA LEU A 35 -7.00 7.83 -2.00
C LEU A 35 -8.22 7.67 -1.09
N ALA A 36 -9.41 8.08 -1.54
CA ALA A 36 -10.63 7.99 -0.75
C ALA A 36 -10.99 6.54 -0.39
N ALA A 37 -10.90 5.61 -1.35
CA ALA A 37 -11.19 4.20 -1.11
C ALA A 37 -10.16 3.56 -0.16
N ILE A 38 -8.89 3.95 -0.28
CA ILE A 38 -7.81 3.48 0.60
C ILE A 38 -8.05 3.97 2.03
N ARG A 39 -8.37 5.26 2.23
CA ARG A 39 -8.68 5.83 3.56
C ARG A 39 -9.89 5.13 4.20
N ALA A 40 -10.94 4.84 3.44
CA ALA A 40 -12.13 4.17 3.94
C ALA A 40 -11.87 2.71 4.40
N ARG A 41 -10.96 2.00 3.73
CA ARG A 41 -10.65 0.59 4.03
C ARG A 41 -9.52 0.41 5.04
N CYS A 42 -8.67 1.41 5.22
CA CYS A 42 -7.49 1.35 6.06
C CYS A 42 -7.52 2.46 7.12
N PRO A 43 -8.19 2.25 8.27
CA PRO A 43 -8.34 3.28 9.31
C PRO A 43 -7.00 3.81 9.83
N HIS A 44 -6.01 2.95 10.01
CA HIS A 44 -4.65 3.35 10.43
C HIS A 44 -3.98 4.29 9.42
N PHE A 45 -4.09 3.97 8.13
CA PHE A 45 -3.56 4.82 7.07
C PHE A 45 -4.31 6.16 7.01
N SER A 46 -5.64 6.13 7.14
CA SER A 46 -6.44 7.36 7.15
C SER A 46 -6.09 8.28 8.32
N GLY A 47 -5.85 7.72 9.52
CA GLY A 47 -5.39 8.47 10.68
C GLY A 47 -4.04 9.13 10.43
N TRP A 48 -3.06 8.35 9.95
CA TRP A 48 -1.74 8.88 9.61
C TRP A 48 -1.78 10.01 8.56
N ILE A 49 -2.60 9.87 7.51
CA ILE A 49 -2.79 10.93 6.52
C ILE A 49 -3.42 12.18 7.15
N ALA A 50 -4.41 12.03 8.03
CA ALA A 50 -5.01 13.17 8.73
C ALA A 50 -3.99 13.91 9.61
N ASP A 51 -3.11 13.18 10.30
CA ASP A 51 -2.03 13.77 11.09
C ASP A 51 -1.07 14.57 10.19
N LEU A 52 -0.70 14.02 9.04
CA LEU A 52 0.16 14.71 8.06
C LEU A 52 -0.52 15.95 7.47
N GLU A 53 -1.80 15.87 7.12
CA GLU A 53 -2.61 16.99 6.61
C GLU A 53 -2.71 18.11 7.66
N GLY A 54 -2.73 17.77 8.96
CA GLY A 54 -2.73 18.75 10.05
C GLY A 54 -1.36 19.38 10.37
N ILE A 55 -0.26 18.76 9.95
CA ILE A 55 1.10 19.32 10.10
C ILE A 55 1.37 20.38 9.04
N ALA A 56 0.78 20.23 7.85
CA ALA A 56 0.74 21.29 6.85
C ALA A 56 -0.18 22.41 7.35
N GLY A 57 0.34 23.27 8.24
CA GLY A 57 -0.32 24.52 8.60
C GLY A 57 -0.58 25.40 7.36
N PRO A 58 -1.40 26.46 7.49
CA PRO A 58 -1.62 27.44 6.42
C PRO A 58 -0.31 28.06 5.91
#